data_AF-A0A945M175-F1
#
_entry.id   AF-A0A945M175-F1
#
_cell.length_a   1.000
_cell.length_b   1.000
_cell.length_c   1.000
_cell.angle_alpha   90.00
_cell.angle_beta   90.00
_cell.angle_gamma   90.00
#
_symmetry.space_group_name_H-M   'P 1'
#
loop_
_entity.id
_entity.type
_entity.pdbx_description
1 polymer ?
#
loop_
_entity_poly.entity_id
_entity_poly.type
_entity_poly.pdbx_seq_one_letter_code
_entity_poly.pdbx_strand_id
1 'polypeptide(L)'
;VSDISTFRKQNSSSLAQGLKGINNWDSLIENFIYLLNEIKPDVIVTPSPKLDMHSDHQYTTHALVEALKKINKHDGTLLLYSNHQVVFNERFPYGEAGATISLPPTPRGSNYFSRIYSHPMTVEQQKSKIFALDAMNDLRLGTDFRFPLMAFTQAFQTLWFDISGKNESYFRRAIRSNEFFFMVDIEDIYDQTKLAEL
;
A
#
# COMPACT_ATOMS: atom_id res chain seq x y z
N VAL A 1 16.69 11.08 -9.45
CA VAL A 1 16.23 12.48 -9.63
C VAL A 1 16.94 13.34 -8.60
N SER A 2 17.71 14.34 -9.01
CA SER A 2 18.48 15.19 -8.08
C SER A 2 17.67 16.36 -7.52
N ASP A 3 16.65 16.85 -8.24
CA ASP A 3 15.76 17.92 -7.78
C ASP A 3 14.35 17.39 -7.48
N ILE A 4 14.11 17.07 -6.21
CA ILE A 4 12.79 16.66 -5.70
C ILE A 4 11.72 17.77 -5.79
N SER A 5 12.14 19.03 -5.98
CA SER A 5 11.23 20.18 -6.01
C SER A 5 10.36 20.18 -7.26
N THR A 6 10.81 19.53 -8.34
CA THR A 6 10.07 19.45 -9.61
C THR A 6 8.69 18.84 -9.40
N PHE A 7 8.60 17.73 -8.67
CA PHE A 7 7.32 17.07 -8.40
C PHE A 7 6.53 17.75 -7.28
N ARG A 8 7.19 18.30 -6.25
CA ARG A 8 6.51 19.02 -5.15
C ARG A 8 5.70 20.23 -5.65
N LYS A 9 6.16 20.92 -6.69
CA LYS A 9 5.44 22.06 -7.30
C LYS A 9 4.07 21.70 -7.89
N GLN A 10 3.84 20.43 -8.20
CA GLN A 10 2.56 19.95 -8.73
C GLN A 10 1.56 19.63 -7.60
N ASN A 11 2.00 19.60 -6.34
CA ASN A 11 1.11 19.37 -5.21
C ASN A 11 0.40 20.66 -4.81
N SER A 12 -0.90 20.76 -5.12
CA SER A 12 -1.76 21.91 -4.81
C SER A 12 -2.37 21.87 -3.41
N SER A 13 -2.08 20.84 -2.61
CA SER A 13 -2.56 20.74 -1.23
C SER A 13 -1.97 21.85 -0.36
N SER A 14 -2.78 22.41 0.55
CA SER A 14 -2.28 23.35 1.56
C SER A 14 -1.19 22.73 2.44
N LEU A 15 -1.26 21.42 2.69
CA LEU A 15 -0.25 20.67 3.44
C LEU A 15 1.12 20.70 2.76
N ALA A 16 1.18 20.86 1.43
CA ALA A 16 2.44 20.88 0.71
C ALA A 16 3.34 22.06 1.10
N GLN A 17 2.75 23.16 1.62
CA GLN A 17 3.48 24.37 2.00
C GLN A 17 4.38 24.14 3.22
N GLY A 18 4.02 23.22 4.12
CA GLY A 18 4.83 22.85 5.27
C GLY A 18 5.91 21.82 4.96
N LEU A 19 5.82 21.12 3.82
CA LEU A 19 6.77 20.08 3.44
C LEU A 19 8.10 20.68 2.98
N LYS A 20 9.19 20.37 3.69
CA LYS A 20 10.54 20.92 3.44
C LYS A 20 11.59 19.80 3.35
N GLY A 21 12.85 20.20 3.18
CA GLY A 21 14.00 19.28 3.19
C GLY A 21 14.36 18.68 1.84
N ILE A 22 15.34 17.78 1.84
CA ILE A 22 15.97 17.12 0.68
C ILE A 22 15.68 15.61 0.67
N ASN A 23 16.19 14.86 -0.31
CA ASN A 23 16.03 13.41 -0.36
C ASN A 23 16.95 12.71 0.65
N ASN A 24 16.58 12.76 1.93
CA ASN A 24 17.26 12.05 3.01
C ASN A 24 16.27 11.60 4.09
N TRP A 25 16.75 10.75 5.01
CA TRP A 25 15.94 10.20 6.10
C TRP A 25 15.37 11.28 7.01
N ASP A 26 16.20 12.20 7.50
CA ASP A 26 15.76 13.23 8.44
C ASP A 26 14.63 14.10 7.86
N SER A 27 14.74 14.50 6.59
CA SER A 27 13.68 15.27 5.93
C SER A 27 12.38 14.47 5.80
N LEU A 28 12.44 13.15 5.60
CA LEU A 28 11.25 12.30 5.57
C LEU A 28 10.58 12.28 6.95
N ILE A 29 11.36 12.10 8.03
CA ILE A 29 10.85 12.08 9.40
C ILE A 29 10.21 13.43 9.77
N GLU A 30 10.88 14.55 9.51
CA GLU A 30 10.34 15.88 9.80
C GLU A 30 9.05 16.16 9.04
N ASN A 31 8.97 15.72 7.78
CA ASN A 31 7.74 15.84 7.00
C ASN A 31 6.60 14.96 7.56
N PHE A 32 6.89 13.75 8.06
CA PHE A 32 5.89 12.94 8.77
C PHE A 32 5.44 13.61 10.06
N ILE A 33 6.35 14.14 10.87
CA ILE A 33 6.03 14.87 12.11
C ILE A 33 5.10 16.05 11.80
N TYR A 34 5.41 16.84 10.78
CA TYR A 34 4.54 17.93 10.32
C TYR A 34 3.13 17.41 9.96
N LEU A 35 3.04 16.40 9.09
CA LEU A 35 1.75 15.86 8.65
C LEU A 35 0.94 15.26 9.81
N LEU A 36 1.58 14.56 10.74
CA LEU A 36 0.93 13.97 11.92
C LEU A 36 0.37 15.05 12.84
N ASN A 37 1.08 16.16 13.02
CA ASN A 37 0.64 17.27 13.87
C ASN A 37 -0.50 18.09 13.24
N GLU A 38 -0.49 18.24 11.92
CA GLU A 38 -1.56 18.95 11.18
C GLU A 38 -2.83 18.11 11.05
N ILE A 39 -2.70 16.84 10.66
CA ILE A 39 -3.84 15.95 10.38
C ILE A 39 -4.41 15.35 11.67
N LYS A 40 -3.55 15.06 12.67
CA LYS A 40 -3.89 14.35 13.92
C LYS A 40 -4.74 13.10 13.69
N PRO A 41 -4.28 12.14 12.86
CA PRO A 41 -5.08 10.99 12.50
C PRO A 41 -5.27 10.02 13.68
N ASP A 42 -6.48 9.48 13.82
CA ASP A 42 -6.79 8.35 14.70
C ASP A 42 -6.37 7.01 14.09
N VAL A 43 -6.39 6.93 12.76
CA VAL A 43 -6.09 5.73 11.98
C VAL A 43 -5.11 6.08 10.88
N ILE A 44 -4.01 5.32 10.78
CA ILE A 44 -2.99 5.49 9.73
C ILE A 44 -2.88 4.18 8.96
N VAL A 45 -3.09 4.24 7.65
CA VAL A 45 -2.91 3.09 6.74
C VAL A 45 -1.49 3.14 6.20
N THR A 46 -0.71 2.06 6.37
CA THR A 46 0.70 2.03 5.99
C THR A 46 1.10 0.60 5.56
N PRO A 47 2.07 0.41 4.65
CA PRO A 47 2.48 -0.93 4.26
C PRO A 47 3.15 -1.69 5.42
N SER A 48 2.95 -2.99 5.50
CA SER A 48 3.57 -3.85 6.50
C SER A 48 5.09 -4.00 6.22
N PRO A 49 5.97 -3.66 7.17
CA PRO A 49 7.42 -3.85 7.02
C PRO A 49 7.84 -5.30 6.79
N LYS A 50 7.11 -6.27 7.35
CA LYS A 50 7.42 -7.69 7.24
C LYS A 50 6.76 -8.39 6.05
N LEU A 51 5.55 -7.97 5.67
CA LEU A 51 4.76 -8.65 4.64
C LEU A 51 4.89 -8.04 3.25
N ASP A 52 5.16 -6.74 3.17
CA ASP A 52 5.54 -6.12 1.91
C ASP A 52 7.05 -6.31 1.72
N MET A 53 7.49 -6.67 0.50
CA MET A 53 8.93 -6.84 0.25
C MET A 53 9.56 -5.80 -0.69
N HIS A 54 8.83 -4.71 -1.00
CA HIS A 54 9.47 -3.54 -1.59
C HIS A 54 10.11 -2.69 -0.49
N SER A 55 11.42 -2.43 -0.58
CA SER A 55 12.16 -1.70 0.45
C SER A 55 11.55 -0.33 0.76
N ASP A 56 11.15 0.42 -0.26
CA ASP A 56 10.56 1.75 -0.05
C ASP A 56 9.27 1.69 0.76
N HIS A 57 8.48 0.61 0.61
CA HIS A 57 7.28 0.40 1.42
C HIS A 57 7.65 0.10 2.88
N GLN A 58 8.61 -0.80 3.10
CA GLN A 58 9.08 -1.16 4.44
C GLN A 58 9.63 0.07 5.19
N TYR A 59 10.51 0.83 4.54
CA TYR A 59 11.12 2.02 5.11
C TYR A 59 10.13 3.18 5.32
N THR A 60 9.04 3.25 4.54
CA THR A 60 7.95 4.22 4.78
C THR A 60 7.36 4.03 6.18
N THR A 61 7.06 2.79 6.55
CA THR A 61 6.50 2.50 7.88
C THR A 61 7.52 2.64 9.00
N HIS A 62 8.78 2.28 8.77
CA HIS A 62 9.84 2.55 9.76
C HIS A 62 10.00 4.05 10.04
N ALA A 63 9.97 4.88 8.99
CA ALA A 63 10.02 6.32 9.12
C ALA A 63 8.79 6.88 9.86
N LEU A 64 7.59 6.36 9.56
CA LEU A 64 6.37 6.71 10.27
C LEU A 64 6.46 6.37 11.77
N VAL A 65 6.93 5.16 12.12
CA VAL A 65 7.10 4.74 13.51
C VAL A 65 8.10 5.62 14.25
N GLU A 66 9.22 5.98 13.63
CA GLU A 66 10.18 6.92 14.22
C GLU A 66 9.54 8.30 14.45
N ALA A 67 8.78 8.82 13.48
CA ALA A 67 8.07 10.09 13.61
C ALA A 67 7.04 10.07 14.76
N LEU A 68 6.23 9.00 14.86
CA LEU A 68 5.26 8.79 15.95
C LEU A 68 5.94 8.79 17.32
N LYS A 69 7.09 8.11 17.44
CA LYS A 69 7.88 8.09 18.67
C LYS A 69 8.47 9.46 19.01
N LYS A 70 8.95 10.22 18.01
CA LYS A 70 9.48 11.58 18.21
C LYS A 70 8.43 12.57 18.73
N ILE A 71 7.16 12.43 18.31
CA ILE A 71 6.05 13.25 18.85
C ILE A 71 5.40 12.65 20.11
N ASN A 72 5.91 11.52 20.60
CA ASN A 72 5.38 10.80 21.75
C ASN A 72 3.86 10.49 21.64
N LYS A 73 3.40 9.99 20.49
CA LYS A 73 2.00 9.63 20.25
C LYS A 73 1.73 8.21 20.74
N HIS A 74 0.70 8.05 21.58
CA HIS A 74 0.32 6.77 22.22
C HIS A 74 -1.06 6.26 21.80
N ASP A 75 -1.87 7.13 21.19
CA ASP A 75 -3.25 6.86 20.79
C ASP A 75 -3.37 6.64 19.28
N GLY A 76 -4.35 5.80 18.90
CA GLY A 76 -4.67 5.50 17.51
C GLY A 76 -4.17 4.13 17.04
N THR A 77 -4.37 3.84 15.76
CA THR A 77 -4.14 2.51 15.19
C THR A 77 -3.45 2.59 13.83
N LEU A 78 -2.49 1.68 13.62
CA LEU A 78 -1.90 1.41 12.32
C LEU A 78 -2.67 0.27 11.64
N LEU A 79 -3.09 0.49 10.40
CA LEU A 79 -3.65 -0.52 9.51
C LEU A 79 -2.61 -0.93 8.48
N LEU A 80 -2.03 -2.11 8.69
CA LEU A 80 -0.95 -2.65 7.86
C LEU A 80 -1.52 -3.41 6.66
N TYR A 81 -1.17 -2.98 5.45
CA TYR A 81 -1.48 -3.68 4.20
C TYR A 81 -0.22 -4.21 3.53
N SER A 82 -0.36 -5.03 2.49
CA SER A 82 0.79 -5.43 1.64
C SER A 82 0.41 -5.24 0.18
N ASN A 83 1.27 -4.53 -0.56
CA ASN A 83 1.13 -4.31 -1.99
C ASN A 83 1.90 -5.36 -2.79
N HIS A 84 3.06 -5.81 -2.30
CA HIS A 84 3.88 -6.84 -2.93
C HIS A 84 4.06 -8.05 -2.00
N GLN A 85 3.63 -9.24 -2.44
CA GLN A 85 3.72 -10.47 -1.64
C GLN A 85 4.61 -11.53 -2.28
N VAL A 86 5.87 -11.20 -2.56
CA VAL A 86 6.82 -12.16 -3.18
C VAL A 86 7.72 -12.88 -2.17
N VAL A 87 7.20 -13.18 -0.96
CA VAL A 87 7.78 -14.33 -0.24
C VAL A 87 7.44 -15.65 -0.95
N PHE A 88 6.38 -15.67 -1.78
CA PHE A 88 5.98 -16.86 -2.56
C PHE A 88 5.73 -16.57 -4.06
N ASN A 89 4.92 -15.57 -4.40
CA ASN A 89 4.64 -15.10 -5.77
C ASN A 89 3.69 -13.88 -5.72
N GLU A 90 3.64 -13.09 -6.79
CA GLU A 90 2.68 -11.98 -6.93
C GLU A 90 1.24 -12.44 -7.24
N ARG A 91 0.91 -13.72 -7.00
CA ARG A 91 -0.44 -14.25 -7.23
C ARG A 91 -1.36 -14.02 -6.05
N PHE A 92 -0.86 -13.75 -4.85
CA PHE A 92 -1.73 -13.35 -3.76
C PHE A 92 -2.30 -11.93 -4.01
N PRO A 93 -3.58 -11.66 -3.67
CA PRO A 93 -4.59 -12.59 -3.16
C PRO A 93 -5.02 -13.65 -4.18
N TYR A 94 -5.26 -14.87 -3.74
CA TYR A 94 -5.70 -15.95 -4.64
C TYR A 94 -7.17 -15.76 -5.06
N GLY A 95 -7.51 -16.26 -6.26
CA GLY A 95 -8.83 -16.15 -6.84
C GLY A 95 -9.05 -14.89 -7.69
N GLU A 96 -10.24 -14.80 -8.26
CA GLU A 96 -10.63 -13.80 -9.25
C GLU A 96 -10.78 -12.38 -8.69
N ALA A 97 -10.70 -11.39 -9.57
CA ALA A 97 -11.08 -10.02 -9.24
C ALA A 97 -12.50 -9.98 -8.64
N GLY A 98 -12.68 -9.17 -7.60
CA GLY A 98 -13.94 -9.06 -6.85
C GLY A 98 -14.18 -10.17 -5.82
N ALA A 99 -13.35 -11.23 -5.78
CA ALA A 99 -13.38 -12.21 -4.70
C ALA A 99 -12.91 -11.61 -3.37
N THR A 100 -13.20 -12.32 -2.27
CA THR A 100 -12.75 -11.95 -0.93
C THR A 100 -11.26 -12.22 -0.74
N ILE A 101 -10.52 -11.24 -0.21
CA ILE A 101 -9.14 -11.41 0.24
C ILE A 101 -9.14 -12.35 1.44
N SER A 102 -8.40 -13.46 1.32
CA SER A 102 -8.12 -14.39 2.43
C SER A 102 -6.98 -13.88 3.31
N LEU A 103 -6.71 -14.57 4.41
CA LEU A 103 -5.45 -14.37 5.14
C LEU A 103 -4.26 -14.64 4.21
N PRO A 104 -3.24 -13.76 4.20
CA PRO A 104 -2.06 -13.99 3.39
C PRO A 104 -1.24 -15.17 3.91
N PRO A 105 -0.59 -15.93 3.01
CA PRO A 105 0.38 -16.92 3.44
C PRO A 105 1.54 -16.18 4.11
N THR A 106 1.66 -16.30 5.43
CA THR A 106 2.75 -15.71 6.19
C THR A 106 3.86 -16.75 6.38
N PRO A 107 5.14 -16.44 6.08
CA PRO A 107 6.25 -17.32 6.42
C PRO A 107 6.26 -17.64 7.92
N ARG A 108 6.85 -18.77 8.32
CA ARG A 108 7.01 -19.10 9.74
C ARG A 108 7.83 -18.01 10.45
N GLY A 109 7.17 -17.27 11.34
CA GLY A 109 7.73 -16.16 12.12
C GLY A 109 6.61 -15.22 12.58
N SER A 110 6.81 -14.50 13.67
CA SER A 110 5.83 -13.56 14.25
C SER A 110 5.80 -12.26 13.46
N ASN A 111 4.71 -12.01 12.73
CA ASN A 111 4.29 -10.65 12.41
C ASN A 111 3.42 -10.20 13.57
N TYR A 112 3.82 -9.13 14.25
CA TYR A 112 3.00 -8.61 15.33
C TYR A 112 1.77 -7.89 14.79
N PHE A 113 0.60 -8.27 15.29
CA PHE A 113 -0.65 -7.53 15.12
C PHE A 113 -1.58 -7.85 16.29
N SER A 114 -2.36 -6.86 16.74
CA SER A 114 -3.32 -7.04 17.82
C SER A 114 -4.66 -7.58 17.30
N ARG A 115 -5.05 -7.20 16.08
CA ARG A 115 -6.34 -7.56 15.46
C ARG A 115 -6.24 -7.67 13.94
N ILE A 116 -7.28 -8.23 13.33
CA ILE A 116 -7.48 -8.28 11.88
C ILE A 116 -8.70 -7.45 11.55
N TYR A 117 -8.61 -6.63 10.51
CA TYR A 117 -9.73 -5.86 9.99
C TYR A 117 -9.97 -6.17 8.52
N SER A 118 -11.22 -6.47 8.19
CA SER A 118 -11.69 -6.70 6.83
C SER A 118 -12.79 -5.68 6.52
N HIS A 119 -12.45 -4.66 5.74
CA HIS A 119 -13.39 -3.62 5.34
C HIS A 119 -14.20 -4.09 4.12
N PRO A 120 -15.52 -4.29 4.22
CA PRO A 120 -16.32 -4.77 3.10
C PRO A 120 -16.43 -3.73 1.98
N MET A 121 -16.39 -4.19 0.73
CA MET A 121 -16.47 -3.36 -0.47
C MET A 121 -17.67 -3.77 -1.33
N THR A 122 -18.63 -2.87 -1.47
CA THR A 122 -19.75 -3.03 -2.41
C THR A 122 -19.25 -3.08 -3.85
N VAL A 123 -20.07 -3.64 -4.75
CA VAL A 123 -19.76 -3.69 -6.19
C VAL A 123 -19.52 -2.29 -6.76
N GLU A 124 -20.27 -1.29 -6.30
CA GLU A 124 -20.07 0.10 -6.74
C GLU A 124 -18.73 0.66 -6.27
N GLN A 125 -18.32 0.42 -5.02
CA GLN A 125 -16.99 0.81 -4.54
C GLN A 125 -15.87 0.10 -5.30
N GLN A 126 -16.05 -1.18 -5.66
CA GLN A 126 -15.10 -1.91 -6.49
C GLN A 126 -14.96 -1.29 -7.89
N LYS A 127 -16.08 -0.91 -8.54
CA LYS A 127 -16.06 -0.18 -9.81
C LYS A 127 -15.37 1.17 -9.69
N SER A 128 -15.69 1.94 -8.64
CA SER A 128 -15.00 3.21 -8.37
C SER A 128 -13.49 3.02 -8.17
N LYS A 129 -13.08 1.95 -7.48
CA LYS A 129 -11.67 1.60 -7.30
C LYS A 129 -10.99 1.29 -8.63
N ILE A 130 -11.65 0.61 -9.57
CA ILE A 130 -11.12 0.39 -10.93
C ILE A 130 -10.78 1.72 -11.59
N PHE A 131 -11.72 2.67 -11.60
CA PHE A 131 -11.49 3.98 -12.22
C PHE A 131 -10.39 4.79 -11.51
N ALA A 132 -10.32 4.71 -10.18
CA ALA A 132 -9.27 5.37 -9.41
C ALA A 132 -7.88 4.80 -9.75
N LEU A 133 -7.75 3.48 -9.89
CA LEU A 133 -6.50 2.83 -10.28
C LEU A 133 -6.15 3.09 -11.75
N ASP A 134 -7.12 3.10 -12.67
CA ASP A 134 -6.87 3.43 -14.08
C ASP A 134 -6.41 4.89 -14.28
N ALA A 135 -6.81 5.80 -13.38
CA ALA A 135 -6.32 7.17 -13.36
C ALA A 135 -4.84 7.27 -12.94
N MET A 136 -4.26 6.22 -12.34
CA MET A 136 -2.84 6.14 -12.03
C MET A 136 -2.07 5.67 -13.27
N ASN A 137 -1.31 6.58 -13.88
CA ASN A 137 -0.65 6.35 -15.18
C ASN A 137 0.35 5.17 -15.18
N ASP A 138 0.89 4.81 -14.03
CA ASP A 138 1.79 3.67 -13.81
C ASP A 138 1.06 2.31 -13.83
N LEU A 139 -0.21 2.29 -13.42
CA LEU A 139 -1.04 1.10 -13.43
C LEU A 139 -1.85 0.93 -14.73
N ARG A 140 -2.10 2.03 -15.42
CA ARG A 140 -2.86 2.05 -16.67
C ARG A 140 -2.17 1.20 -17.74
N LEU A 141 -2.96 0.37 -18.43
CA LEU A 141 -2.45 -0.38 -19.58
C LEU A 141 -1.90 0.59 -20.64
N GLY A 142 -0.77 0.21 -21.24
CA GLY A 142 -0.16 0.95 -22.33
C GLY A 142 -1.12 1.15 -23.50
N THR A 143 -0.81 2.12 -24.36
CA THR A 143 -1.70 2.52 -25.48
C THR A 143 -1.57 1.63 -26.72
N ASP A 144 -0.96 0.46 -26.59
CA ASP A 144 -0.69 -0.47 -27.69
C ASP A 144 -1.97 -1.12 -28.23
N PHE A 145 -3.06 -1.13 -27.44
CA PHE A 145 -4.39 -1.54 -27.89
C PHE A 145 -4.94 -0.72 -29.08
N ARG A 146 -4.30 0.41 -29.43
CA ARG A 146 -4.64 1.18 -30.63
C ARG A 146 -4.25 0.44 -31.93
N PHE A 147 -3.36 -0.54 -31.85
CA PHE A 147 -2.97 -1.38 -32.98
C PHE A 147 -3.73 -2.72 -32.93
N PRO A 148 -4.53 -3.09 -33.95
CA PRO A 148 -5.40 -4.26 -33.89
C PRO A 148 -4.69 -5.58 -33.55
N LEU A 149 -3.49 -5.78 -34.10
CA LEU A 149 -2.68 -6.97 -33.82
C LEU A 149 -2.26 -7.02 -32.34
N MET A 150 -1.80 -5.90 -31.79
CA MET A 150 -1.38 -5.80 -30.38
C MET A 150 -2.58 -5.93 -29.43
N ALA A 151 -3.73 -5.37 -29.80
CA ALA A 151 -4.98 -5.55 -29.06
C ALA A 151 -5.39 -7.03 -29.00
N PHE A 152 -5.29 -7.75 -30.12
CA PHE A 152 -5.60 -9.18 -30.17
C PHE A 152 -4.60 -10.01 -29.34
N THR A 153 -3.30 -9.74 -29.45
CA THR A 153 -2.29 -10.45 -28.64
C THR A 153 -2.49 -10.19 -27.16
N GLN A 154 -2.79 -8.95 -26.76
CA GLN A 154 -3.06 -8.58 -25.37
C GLN A 154 -4.31 -9.30 -24.85
N ALA A 155 -5.41 -9.30 -25.61
CA ALA A 155 -6.65 -9.97 -25.23
C ALA A 155 -6.45 -11.48 -25.06
N PHE A 156 -5.74 -12.12 -25.99
CA PHE A 156 -5.43 -13.55 -25.91
C PHE A 156 -4.55 -13.88 -24.71
N GLN A 157 -3.50 -13.08 -24.44
CA GLN A 157 -2.63 -13.28 -23.28
C GLN A 157 -3.40 -13.11 -21.97
N THR A 158 -4.21 -12.07 -21.83
CA THR A 158 -5.05 -11.85 -20.65
C THR A 158 -5.98 -13.04 -20.42
N LEU A 159 -6.71 -13.48 -21.46
CA LEU A 159 -7.59 -14.63 -21.37
C LEU A 159 -6.83 -15.92 -20.99
N TRP A 160 -5.66 -16.15 -21.59
CA TRP A 160 -4.85 -17.31 -21.29
C TRP A 160 -4.34 -17.31 -19.84
N PHE A 161 -3.93 -16.15 -19.32
CA PHE A 161 -3.49 -16.01 -17.94
C PHE A 161 -4.63 -16.19 -16.95
N ASP A 162 -5.83 -15.72 -17.27
CA ASP A 162 -7.03 -15.94 -16.46
C ASP A 162 -7.36 -17.44 -16.40
N ILE A 163 -7.48 -18.11 -17.56
CA ILE A 163 -7.80 -19.55 -17.62
C ILE A 163 -6.73 -20.40 -16.93
N SER A 164 -5.45 -20.04 -17.07
CA SER A 164 -4.35 -20.79 -16.45
C SER A 164 -4.10 -20.45 -14.97
N GLY A 165 -4.84 -19.50 -14.39
CA GLY A 165 -4.65 -19.03 -13.01
C GLY A 165 -3.31 -18.33 -12.78
N LYS A 166 -2.67 -17.86 -13.86
CA LYS A 166 -1.36 -17.17 -13.85
C LYS A 166 -1.48 -15.66 -13.96
N ASN A 167 -2.70 -15.13 -13.96
CA ASN A 167 -2.91 -13.69 -13.98
C ASN A 167 -2.34 -13.07 -12.69
N GLU A 168 -1.26 -12.30 -12.83
CA GLU A 168 -0.60 -11.56 -11.74
C GLU A 168 -0.88 -10.05 -11.82
N SER A 169 -1.80 -9.63 -12.70
CA SER A 169 -2.15 -8.22 -12.90
C SER A 169 -2.57 -7.54 -11.61
N TYR A 170 -2.19 -6.26 -11.49
CA TYR A 170 -2.50 -5.45 -10.33
C TYR A 170 -4.01 -5.31 -10.12
N PHE A 171 -4.80 -5.12 -11.20
CA PHE A 171 -6.26 -5.01 -11.12
C PHE A 171 -6.92 -6.27 -10.56
N ARG A 172 -6.47 -7.47 -10.99
CA ARG A 172 -6.97 -8.72 -10.40
C ARG A 172 -6.69 -8.77 -8.89
N ARG A 173 -5.55 -8.26 -8.45
CA ARG A 173 -5.13 -8.27 -7.03
C ARG A 173 -5.88 -7.27 -6.18
N ALA A 174 -5.98 -6.05 -6.68
CA ALA A 174 -6.44 -4.89 -5.93
C ALA A 174 -7.97 -4.77 -5.89
N ILE A 175 -8.69 -5.26 -6.90
CA ILE A 175 -10.16 -5.20 -6.92
C ILE A 175 -10.72 -6.43 -6.21
N ARG A 176 -11.29 -6.23 -5.03
CA ARG A 176 -11.74 -7.30 -4.12
C ARG A 176 -13.03 -6.91 -3.39
N SER A 177 -13.75 -7.90 -2.88
CA SER A 177 -14.96 -7.66 -2.07
C SER A 177 -14.68 -7.12 -0.67
N ASN A 178 -13.41 -7.03 -0.29
CA ASN A 178 -12.96 -6.45 0.97
C ASN A 178 -11.51 -5.92 0.85
N GLU A 179 -11.18 -4.91 1.64
CA GLU A 179 -9.80 -4.54 1.95
C GLU A 179 -9.38 -5.21 3.26
N PHE A 180 -8.18 -5.79 3.29
CA PHE A 180 -7.68 -6.55 4.42
C PHE A 180 -6.51 -5.82 5.09
N PHE A 181 -6.54 -5.72 6.41
CA PHE A 181 -5.50 -5.08 7.21
C PHE A 181 -5.17 -5.88 8.48
N PHE A 182 -3.89 -5.92 8.82
CA PHE A 182 -3.45 -6.24 10.18
C PHE A 182 -3.43 -4.96 11.01
N MET A 183 -4.03 -4.98 12.19
CA MET A 183 -4.11 -3.82 13.07
C MET A 183 -3.02 -3.88 14.14
N VAL A 184 -2.37 -2.74 14.38
CA VAL A 184 -1.40 -2.55 15.47
C VAL A 184 -1.80 -1.28 16.21
N ASP A 185 -1.98 -1.36 17.52
CA ASP A 185 -2.26 -0.16 18.32
C ASP A 185 -0.97 0.67 18.39
N ILE A 186 -1.06 2.00 18.29
CA ILE A 186 0.14 2.85 18.28
C ILE A 186 0.96 2.66 19.58
N GLU A 187 0.32 2.39 20.70
CA GLU A 187 0.99 2.04 21.96
C GLU A 187 1.96 0.84 21.82
N ASP A 188 1.64 -0.14 20.96
CA ASP A 188 2.44 -1.35 20.80
C ASP A 188 3.83 -1.08 20.20
N ILE A 189 4.04 0.06 19.51
CA ILE A 189 5.35 0.42 18.93
C ILE A 189 6.38 0.82 20.00
N TYR A 190 5.95 1.02 21.25
CA TYR A 190 6.82 1.34 22.38
C TYR A 190 7.36 0.09 23.09
N ASP A 191 6.71 -1.06 22.90
CA ASP A 191 7.19 -2.36 23.36
C ASP A 191 8.26 -2.88 22.38
N GLN A 192 9.49 -3.08 22.87
CA GLN A 192 10.62 -3.48 22.03
C GLN A 192 10.45 -4.87 21.43
N THR A 193 9.76 -5.78 22.10
CA THR A 193 9.51 -7.14 21.61
C THR A 193 8.50 -7.09 20.47
N LYS A 194 7.40 -6.37 20.65
CA LYS A 194 6.37 -6.19 19.60
C LYS A 194 6.92 -5.42 18.40
N LEU A 195 7.71 -4.38 18.65
CA LEU A 195 8.33 -3.57 17.60
C LEU A 195 9.31 -4.36 16.73
N ALA A 196 10.07 -5.30 17.32
CA ALA A 196 10.98 -6.16 16.55
C ALA A 196 10.25 -7.10 15.56
N GLU A 197 8.99 -7.38 15.84
CA GLU A 197 8.09 -8.24 15.08
C GLU A 197 7.16 -7.46 14.12
N LEU A 198 7.22 -6.12 14.14
CA LEU A 198 6.50 -5.22 13.23
C LEU A 198 7.21 -5.10 11.86
#